data_AF-A0A934QUK4-F1
#
_entry.id   AF-A0A934QUK4-F1
#
_cell.length_a   1.000
_cell.length_b   1.000
_cell.length_c   1.000
_cell.angle_alpha   90.00
_cell.angle_beta   90.00
_cell.angle_gamma   90.00
#
_symmetry.space_group_name_H-M   'P 1'
#
loop_
_entity.id
_entity.type
_entity.pdbx_description
1 polymer ?
#
loop_
_entity_poly.entity_id
_entity_poly.type
_entity_poly.pdbx_seq_one_letter_code
_entity_poly.pdbx_strand_id
1 'polypeptide(L)'
;MPLSHEKSSRQHSSQELIHWPATTGRWGLAPGQPDDLVFVTRTGRVVEPRNVNTMLDRVVRHAKIDRSRVHDLRHTCATLLLLDGATIRDVMDQLGHASVTTTGNIYGHVLDEAKQKMAERMNRLAEGD
;
A
#
# COMPACT_ATOMS: atom_id res chain seq x y z
N MET A 1 38.15 -25.42 -26.86
CA MET A 1 37.54 -24.12 -26.52
C MET A 1 36.62 -23.71 -27.65
N PRO A 2 35.30 -23.76 -27.41
CA PRO A 2 34.49 -22.55 -27.49
C PRO A 2 33.57 -22.41 -26.25
N LEU A 3 33.41 -21.17 -25.80
CA LEU A 3 32.55 -20.80 -24.67
C LEU A 3 31.09 -20.73 -25.14
N SER A 4 30.25 -21.62 -24.65
CA SER A 4 28.80 -21.54 -24.79
C SER A 4 28.26 -20.44 -23.87
N HIS A 5 27.87 -19.31 -24.46
CA HIS A 5 27.05 -18.31 -23.81
C HIS A 5 25.66 -18.90 -23.55
N GLU A 6 25.48 -19.42 -22.34
CA GLU A 6 24.21 -19.87 -21.81
C GLU A 6 23.35 -18.62 -21.51
N LYS A 7 22.25 -18.49 -22.25
CA LYS A 7 21.25 -17.46 -22.00
C LYS A 7 20.54 -17.83 -20.70
N SER A 8 20.89 -17.13 -19.62
CA SER A 8 20.17 -17.18 -18.34
C SER A 8 18.75 -16.64 -18.55
N SER A 9 17.85 -17.53 -18.96
CA SER A 9 16.41 -17.37 -18.87
C SER A 9 16.07 -17.33 -17.38
N ARG A 10 15.95 -16.12 -16.82
CA ARG A 10 15.34 -15.91 -15.50
C ARG A 10 13.88 -16.34 -15.60
N GLN A 11 13.64 -17.62 -15.34
CA GLN A 11 12.33 -18.15 -15.01
C GLN A 11 11.84 -17.37 -13.79
N HIS A 12 10.83 -16.53 -13.98
CA HIS A 12 10.08 -15.98 -12.87
C HIS A 12 9.43 -17.16 -12.14
N SER A 13 9.98 -17.47 -10.96
CA SER A 13 9.49 -18.50 -10.05
C SER A 13 8.10 -18.12 -9.55
N SER A 14 7.08 -18.48 -10.31
CA SER A 14 5.70 -18.60 -9.83
C SER A 14 5.64 -19.79 -8.90
N GLN A 15 5.95 -19.63 -7.60
CA GLN A 15 5.58 -20.53 -6.49
C GLN A 15 6.28 -20.09 -5.18
N GLU A 16 5.84 -18.98 -4.61
CA GLU A 16 5.76 -18.88 -3.15
C GLU A 16 4.34 -18.43 -2.84
N LEU A 17 3.41 -19.38 -2.99
CA LEU A 17 2.08 -19.26 -2.42
C LEU A 17 2.29 -19.17 -0.91
N ILE A 18 2.03 -18.00 -0.34
CA ILE A 18 1.91 -17.84 1.10
C ILE A 18 0.86 -18.86 1.56
N HIS A 19 1.31 -19.96 2.15
CA HIS A 19 0.44 -20.92 2.80
C HIS A 19 -0.25 -20.19 3.95
N TRP A 20 -1.52 -19.85 3.74
CA TRP A 20 -2.35 -19.30 4.80
C TRP A 20 -2.71 -20.44 5.77
N PRO A 21 -2.31 -20.36 7.06
CA PRO A 21 -2.72 -21.37 8.03
C PRO A 21 -4.23 -21.25 8.24
N ALA A 22 -4.95 -22.25 7.75
CA ALA A 22 -6.39 -22.38 7.88
C ALA A 22 -6.81 -22.73 9.32
N THR A 23 -6.49 -21.90 10.30
CA THR A 23 -6.97 -22.07 11.68
C THR A 23 -6.99 -20.73 12.41
N THR A 24 -8.17 -20.10 12.46
CA THR A 24 -8.89 -19.77 13.71
C THR A 24 -10.09 -18.87 13.35
N GLY A 25 -11.31 -19.43 13.45
CA GLY A 25 -12.57 -18.66 13.48
C GLY A 25 -13.23 -18.35 12.14
N ARG A 26 -14.03 -19.28 11.61
CA ARG A 26 -15.14 -19.09 10.63
C ARG A 26 -14.93 -18.06 9.50
N TRP A 27 -13.78 -18.06 8.83
CA TRP A 27 -13.63 -17.47 7.49
C TRP A 27 -13.67 -18.60 6.46
N GLY A 28 -14.86 -19.16 6.22
CA GLY A 28 -15.03 -20.08 5.09
C GLY A 28 -15.01 -19.30 3.78
N LEU A 29 -14.40 -19.87 2.74
CA LEU A 29 -14.53 -19.34 1.37
C LEU A 29 -16.00 -19.13 1.05
N ALA A 30 -16.34 -18.01 0.40
CA ALA A 30 -17.70 -17.78 -0.03
C ALA A 30 -18.11 -18.91 -1.01
N PRO A 31 -19.39 -19.33 -1.04
CA PRO A 31 -19.84 -20.35 -1.98
C PRO A 31 -19.49 -19.95 -3.42
N GLY A 32 -18.64 -20.76 -4.08
CA GLY A 32 -18.18 -20.50 -5.44
C GLY A 32 -17.02 -19.50 -5.58
N GLN A 33 -16.34 -19.14 -4.49
CA GLN A 33 -15.12 -18.32 -4.53
C GLN A 33 -13.97 -19.08 -5.19
N PRO A 34 -13.33 -18.50 -6.23
CA PRO A 34 -12.06 -19.00 -6.76
C PRO A 34 -10.93 -18.97 -5.71
N ASP A 35 -10.07 -19.99 -5.71
CA ASP A 35 -8.98 -20.15 -4.74
C ASP A 35 -7.91 -19.05 -4.81
N ASP A 36 -7.85 -18.29 -5.91
CA ASP A 36 -6.88 -17.22 -6.17
C ASP A 36 -7.38 -15.83 -5.75
N LEU A 37 -8.64 -15.68 -5.33
CA LEU A 37 -9.21 -14.40 -4.95
C LEU A 37 -9.31 -14.25 -3.43
N VAL A 38 -8.72 -13.18 -2.89
CA VAL A 38 -8.82 -12.81 -1.47
C VAL A 38 -10.06 -11.95 -1.19
N PHE A 39 -10.42 -11.05 -2.10
CA PHE A 39 -11.55 -10.12 -1.93
C PHE A 39 -12.71 -10.49 -2.84
N VAL A 40 -13.75 -11.10 -2.26
CA VAL A 40 -14.98 -11.46 -2.96
C VAL A 40 -16.23 -10.96 -2.25
N THR A 41 -17.32 -10.87 -2.99
CA THR A 41 -18.65 -10.65 -2.44
C THR A 41 -19.12 -11.90 -1.68
N ARG A 42 -20.23 -11.79 -0.94
CA ARG A 42 -20.88 -12.93 -0.27
C ARG A 42 -21.24 -14.11 -1.20
N THR A 43 -21.26 -13.89 -2.51
CA THR A 43 -21.57 -14.90 -3.53
C THR A 43 -20.34 -15.39 -4.29
N GLY A 44 -19.12 -15.11 -3.79
CA GLY A 44 -17.87 -15.59 -4.38
C GLY A 44 -17.40 -14.82 -5.63
N ARG A 45 -18.08 -13.72 -5.99
CA ARG A 45 -17.71 -12.91 -7.17
C ARG A 45 -16.70 -11.83 -6.81
N VAL A 46 -15.94 -11.36 -7.80
CA VAL A 46 -15.04 -10.21 -7.66
C VAL A 46 -15.80 -9.00 -7.11
N VAL A 47 -15.20 -8.29 -6.17
CA VAL A 47 -15.75 -7.04 -5.64
C VAL A 47 -15.66 -5.95 -6.72
N GLU A 48 -16.81 -5.40 -7.10
CA GLU A 48 -16.86 -4.26 -8.02
C GLU A 48 -16.25 -3.00 -7.36
N PRO A 49 -15.39 -2.23 -8.05
CA PRO A 49 -14.79 -1.00 -7.49
C PRO A 49 -15.82 0.02 -6.99
N ARG A 50 -17.00 0.07 -7.59
CA ARG A 50 -18.11 0.93 -7.15
C ARG A 50 -18.59 0.59 -5.73
N ASN A 51 -18.59 -0.69 -5.37
CA ASN A 51 -18.99 -1.14 -4.04
C ASN A 51 -17.98 -0.69 -2.98
N VAL A 52 -16.68 -0.68 -3.32
CA VAL A 52 -15.63 -0.16 -2.44
C VAL A 52 -15.82 1.34 -2.19
N ASN A 53 -16.10 2.12 -3.24
CA ASN A 53 -16.39 3.55 -3.09
C ASN A 53 -17.65 3.80 -2.24
N THR A 54 -18.71 3.04 -2.47
CA THR A 54 -19.96 3.16 -1.71
C THR A 54 -19.75 2.79 -0.23
N MET A 55 -18.92 1.79 0.04
CA MET A 55 -18.51 1.43 1.39
C MET A 55 -17.72 2.57 2.04
N LEU A 56 -16.74 3.14 1.34
CA LEU A 56 -15.95 4.26 1.83
C LEU A 56 -16.84 5.47 2.15
N ASP A 57 -17.78 5.84 1.27
CA ASP A 57 -18.73 6.93 1.49
C ASP A 57 -19.59 6.72 2.76
N ARG A 58 -19.88 5.47 3.15
CA ARG A 58 -20.57 5.17 4.41
C ARG A 58 -19.66 5.42 5.62
N VAL A 59 -18.41 4.96 5.55
CA VAL A 59 -17.42 5.13 6.62
C VAL A 59 -17.09 6.61 6.83
N VAL A 60 -16.83 7.35 5.75
CA VAL A 60 -16.54 8.80 5.75
C VAL A 60 -17.68 9.58 6.41
N ARG A 61 -18.93 9.31 6.03
CA ARG A 61 -20.10 9.96 6.65
C ARG A 61 -20.23 9.65 8.13
N HIS A 62 -19.95 8.41 8.53
CA HIS A 62 -19.97 8.03 9.95
C HIS A 62 -18.87 8.73 10.74
N ALA A 63 -17.67 8.86 10.16
CA ALA A 63 -16.54 9.57 10.73
C ALA A 63 -16.69 11.10 10.73
N LYS A 64 -17.75 11.65 10.09
CA LYS A 64 -18.01 13.09 9.95
C LYS A 64 -16.86 13.87 9.29
N ILE A 65 -16.16 13.21 8.36
CA ILE A 65 -15.13 13.86 7.54
C ILE A 65 -15.70 14.23 6.17
N ASP A 66 -15.07 15.19 5.51
CA ASP A 66 -15.44 15.57 4.14
C ASP A 66 -15.20 14.42 3.16
N ARG A 67 -15.92 14.46 2.04
CA ARG A 67 -15.93 13.39 1.04
C ARG A 67 -14.51 13.00 0.63
N SER A 68 -14.18 11.72 0.79
CA SER A 68 -12.87 11.15 0.45
C SER A 68 -13.01 10.02 -0.57
N ARG A 69 -12.03 9.88 -1.45
CA ARG A 69 -11.92 8.83 -2.47
C ARG A 69 -10.97 7.73 -2.00
N VAL A 70 -11.08 6.54 -2.60
CA VAL A 70 -10.18 5.41 -2.29
C VAL A 70 -8.71 5.76 -2.52
N HIS A 71 -8.41 6.55 -3.56
CA HIS A 71 -7.04 7.02 -3.81
C HIS A 71 -6.52 7.98 -2.73
N ASP A 72 -7.41 8.73 -2.06
CA ASP A 72 -6.99 9.65 -0.99
C ASP A 72 -6.46 8.86 0.21
N LEU A 73 -6.99 7.66 0.49
CA LEU A 73 -6.44 6.78 1.53
C LEU A 73 -4.98 6.39 1.24
N ARG A 74 -4.69 6.09 -0.03
CA ARG A 74 -3.32 5.79 -0.48
C ARG A 74 -2.42 7.01 -0.35
N HIS A 75 -2.93 8.20 -0.68
CA HIS A 75 -2.18 9.44 -0.49
C HIS A 75 -1.91 9.73 0.98
N THR A 76 -2.89 9.54 1.86
CA THR A 76 -2.73 9.67 3.31
C THR A 76 -1.67 8.71 3.84
N CYS A 77 -1.68 7.45 3.40
CA CYS A 77 -0.65 6.48 3.78
C CYS A 77 0.76 6.96 3.40
N ALA A 78 0.95 7.43 2.17
CA ALA A 78 2.22 8.00 1.73
C ALA A 78 2.65 9.20 2.58
N THR A 79 1.74 10.14 2.83
CA THR A 79 2.00 11.33 3.67
C THR A 79 2.41 10.92 5.08
N LEU A 80 1.73 9.96 5.69
CA LEU A 80 2.06 9.47 7.03
C LEU A 80 3.44 8.80 7.07
N LEU A 81 3.80 8.01 6.06
CA LEU A 81 5.12 7.40 5.96
C LEU A 81 6.23 8.46 5.82
N LEU A 82 6.00 9.49 5.01
CA LEU A 82 6.96 10.59 4.85
C LEU A 82 7.13 11.40 6.14
N LEU A 83 6.04 11.66 6.86
CA LEU A 83 6.08 12.35 8.15
C LEU A 83 6.78 11.53 9.24
N ASP A 84 6.75 10.20 9.16
CA ASP A 84 7.51 9.29 10.04
C ASP A 84 9.00 9.22 9.66
N GLY A 85 9.41 9.86 8.57
CA GLY A 85 10.80 9.95 8.12
C GLY A 85 11.20 8.91 7.08
N ALA A 86 10.25 8.15 6.52
CA ALA A 86 10.54 7.28 5.39
C ALA A 86 10.98 8.09 4.16
N THR A 87 11.89 7.55 3.37
CA THR A 87 12.30 8.22 2.14
C THR A 87 11.22 8.06 1.06
N ILE A 88 11.23 8.94 0.07
CA ILE A 88 10.34 8.81 -1.11
C ILE A 88 10.52 7.43 -1.76
N ARG A 89 11.75 6.89 -1.76
CA ARG A 89 12.02 5.57 -2.33
C ARG A 89 11.34 4.45 -1.55
N ASP A 90 11.41 4.47 -0.23
CA ASP A 90 10.73 3.48 0.62
C ASP A 90 9.22 3.53 0.43
N VAL A 91 8.65 4.74 0.34
CA VAL A 91 7.23 4.93 0.08
C VAL A 91 6.83 4.42 -1.31
N MET A 92 7.66 4.63 -2.33
CA MET A 92 7.41 4.11 -3.68
C MET A 92 7.48 2.59 -3.74
N ASP A 93 8.44 1.99 -3.03
CA ASP A 93 8.59 0.53 -2.98
C ASP A 93 7.40 -0.11 -2.23
N GLN A 94 6.96 0.51 -1.13
CA GLN A 94 5.82 0.03 -0.34
C GLN A 94 4.47 0.18 -1.07
N LEU A 95 4.29 1.27 -1.82
CA LEU A 95 3.02 1.53 -2.50
C LEU A 95 2.99 0.91 -3.91
N GLY A 96 4.13 0.68 -4.54
CA GLY A 96 4.26 0.17 -5.90
C GLY A 96 4.34 1.26 -6.98
N HIS A 97 5.09 0.97 -8.05
CA HIS A 97 5.56 1.90 -9.10
C HIS A 97 4.49 2.72 -9.84
N ALA A 98 3.20 2.40 -9.72
CA ALA A 98 2.12 3.17 -10.35
C ALA A 98 1.90 4.56 -9.72
N SER A 99 2.47 4.84 -8.54
CA SER A 99 2.28 6.13 -7.85
C SER A 99 3.27 7.21 -8.27
N VAL A 100 4.37 6.86 -8.94
CA VAL A 100 5.50 7.78 -9.22
C VAL A 100 5.03 9.06 -9.95
N THR A 101 4.05 8.92 -10.84
CA THR A 101 3.50 10.03 -11.65
C THR A 101 2.77 11.08 -10.79
N THR A 102 2.32 10.72 -9.58
CA THR A 102 1.66 11.64 -8.64
C THR A 102 2.62 12.14 -7.55
N THR A 103 3.75 11.46 -7.35
CA THR A 103 4.62 11.63 -6.18
C THR A 103 5.45 12.93 -6.20
N GLY A 104 5.77 13.50 -7.37
CA GLY A 104 6.64 14.69 -7.45
C GLY A 104 5.98 16.00 -7.00
N ASN A 105 4.73 16.24 -7.41
CA ASN A 105 4.06 17.52 -7.18
C ASN A 105 3.22 17.54 -5.89
N ILE A 106 2.64 16.41 -5.47
CA ILE A 106 1.76 16.38 -4.30
C ILE A 106 2.55 16.33 -2.98
N TYR A 107 3.70 15.66 -2.95
CA TYR A 107 4.46 15.47 -1.71
C TYR A 107 5.55 16.52 -1.46
N GLY A 108 5.77 17.47 -2.38
CA GLY A 108 6.78 18.52 -2.19
C GLY A 108 6.63 19.26 -0.85
N HIS A 109 5.41 19.73 -0.55
CA HIS A 109 5.12 20.40 0.71
C HIS A 109 5.23 19.50 1.94
N VAL A 110 4.83 18.23 1.84
CA VAL A 110 4.94 17.24 2.93
C VAL A 110 6.41 16.95 3.25
N LEU A 111 7.27 16.91 2.23
CA LEU A 111 8.70 16.69 2.40
C LEU A 111 9.38 17.85 3.12
N ASP A 112 8.96 19.09 2.85
CA ASP A 112 9.49 20.25 3.54
C ASP A 112 9.12 20.23 5.03
N GLU A 113 7.87 19.88 5.35
CA GLU A 113 7.42 19.69 6.74
C GLU A 113 8.15 18.52 7.43
N ALA A 114 8.31 17.39 6.74
CA ALA A 114 9.04 16.24 7.26
C ALA A 114 10.51 16.58 7.56
N LYS A 115 11.17 17.33 6.66
CA LYS A 115 12.54 17.82 6.88
C LYS A 115 12.65 18.73 8.10
N GLN A 116 11.68 19.63 8.31
CA GLN A 116 11.64 20.49 9.49
C GLN A 116 11.50 19.65 10.77
N LYS A 117 10.57 18.69 10.81
CA LYS A 117 10.40 17.78 11.95
C LYS A 117 11.66 16.96 12.24
N MET A 118 12.37 16.51 11.20
CA MET A 118 13.64 15.82 11.35
C MET A 118 14.72 16.73 11.94
N ALA A 119 14.81 17.98 11.46
CA ALA A 119 15.77 18.97 11.98
C ALA A 119 15.49 19.30 13.45
N GLU A 120 14.23 19.51 13.83
CA GLU A 120 13.84 19.73 15.23
C GLU A 120 14.15 18.51 16.11
N ARG A 121 13.92 17.29 15.62
CA ARG A 121 14.27 16.06 16.34
C ARG A 121 15.78 15.97 16.56
N MET A 122 16.58 16.33 15.56
CA MET A 122 18.04 16.38 15.68
C MET A 122 18.48 17.44 16.71
N ASN A 123 17.82 18.60 16.71
CA ASN A 123 18.09 19.66 17.69
C ASN A 123 17.82 19.18 19.13
N ARG A 124 16.67 18.53 19.36
CA ARG A 124 16.34 17.95 20.68
C ARG A 124 17.36 16.91 21.15
N LEU A 125 17.83 16.04 20.24
CA LEU A 125 18.85 15.05 20.57
C LEU A 125 20.22 15.69 20.88
N ALA A 126 20.54 16.82 20.24
CA ALA A 126 21.78 17.55 20.49
C ALA A 126 21.74 18.37 21.79
N GLU A 127 20.56 18.82 22.22
CA GLU A 127 20.35 19.62 23.43
C GLU A 127 20.29 18.77 24.72
N GLY A 128 20.19 17.43 24.60
CA GLY A 128 20.41 16.48 25.69
C GLY A 128 19.30 16.48 26.75
N ASP A 129 18.13 15.98 26.38
CA ASP A 129 17.16 15.38 27.32
C ASP A 129 17.42 13.88 27.51
#